data_AF-A0A821UYY8-F1
#
_entry.id   AF-A0A821UYY8-F1
#
_cell.length_a   1.000
_cell.length_b   1.000
_cell.length_c   1.000
_cell.angle_alpha   90.00
_cell.angle_beta   90.00
_cell.angle_gamma   90.00
#
_symmetry.space_group_name_H-M   'P 1'
#
loop_
_entity.id
_entity.type
_entity.pdbx_description
1 polymer ?
#
loop_
_entity_poly.entity_id
_entity_poly.type
_entity_poly.pdbx_seq_one_letter_code
_entity_poly.pdbx_strand_id
1 'polypeptide(L)' 'MFASLGKVVTDVEVDGMIREAPGDINFTMFLTLFGEKLTGTDPEDVIKNAFMSLDEDGSGKISDERLRELLMT' A
#
# COMPACT_ATOMS: atom_id res chain seq x y z
N MET A 1 -0.99 -10.14 -5.12
CA MET A 1 -1.15 -8.69 -4.81
C MET A 1 -0.12 -8.24 -3.77
N PHE A 2 -0.16 -8.68 -2.50
CA PHE A 2 0.90 -8.33 -1.53
C PHE A 2 2.25 -9.02 -1.77
N ALA A 3 2.23 -10.30 -2.17
CA ALA A 3 3.44 -11.02 -2.58
C ALA A 3 4.13 -10.37 -3.81
N SER A 4 3.35 -9.71 -4.67
CA SER A 4 3.84 -8.96 -5.83
C SER A 4 4.58 -7.68 -5.42
N LEU A 5 4.30 -7.17 -4.21
CA LEU A 5 4.99 -6.05 -3.55
C LEU A 5 6.07 -6.55 -2.56
N GLY A 6 6.45 -7.83 -2.62
CA GLY A 6 7.45 -8.41 -1.73
C GLY A 6 7.01 -8.61 -0.27
N LYS A 7 5.73 -8.36 0.05
CA LYS A 7 5.20 -8.57 1.41
C LYS A 7 4.53 -9.92 1.55
N VAL A 8 5.04 -10.72 2.49
CA VAL A 8 4.37 -11.93 2.98
C VAL A 8 3.36 -11.49 4.03
N VAL A 9 2.08 -11.69 3.75
CA VAL A 9 0.96 -11.36 4.64
C VAL A 9 0.32 -12.67 5.07
N THR A 10 0.02 -12.80 6.35
CA THR A 10 -0.61 -13.99 6.94
C THR A 10 -2.11 -14.01 6.68
N ASP A 11 -2.73 -15.21 6.70
CA ASP A 11 -4.18 -15.34 6.54
C ASP A 11 -4.94 -14.56 7.62
N VAL A 12 -4.38 -14.44 8.83
CA VAL A 12 -4.97 -13.66 9.93
C VAL A 12 -5.01 -12.17 9.61
N GLU A 13 -3.95 -11.63 9.00
CA GLU A 13 -3.90 -10.24 8.56
C GLU A 13 -4.87 -9.99 7.41
N VAL A 14 -4.96 -10.91 6.43
CA VAL A 14 -5.93 -10.84 5.34
C VAL A 14 -7.37 -10.85 5.87
N ASP A 15 -7.68 -11.74 6.79
CA ASP A 15 -8.99 -11.79 7.47
C ASP A 15 -9.28 -10.51 8.23
N GLY A 16 -8.28 -9.92 8.88
CA GLY A 16 -8.38 -8.62 9.56
C GLY A 16 -8.77 -7.52 8.59
N MET A 17 -8.07 -7.43 7.45
CA MET A 17 -8.35 -6.44 6.40
C MET A 17 -9.75 -6.61 5.81
N ILE A 18 -10.23 -7.85 5.65
CA ILE A 18 -11.59 -8.12 5.16
C ILE A 18 -12.64 -7.69 6.19
N ARG A 19 -12.38 -7.91 7.48
CA ARG A 19 -13.28 -7.50 8.58
C ARG A 19 -13.42 -5.99 8.76
N GLU A 20 -12.48 -5.20 8.24
CA GLU A 20 -12.62 -3.74 8.20
C GLU A 20 -13.80 -3.29 7.30
N ALA A 21 -14.20 -4.13 6.34
CA ALA A 21 -15.38 -3.87 5.54
C ALA A 21 -16.64 -4.34 6.29
N PRO A 22 -17.68 -3.48 6.47
CA PRO A 22 -18.95 -3.85 7.10
C PRO A 22 -19.81 -4.81 6.25
N GLY A 23 -19.37 -5.16 5.05
CA GLY A 23 -20.03 -6.07 4.12
C GLY A 23 -19.09 -6.46 2.97
N ASP A 24 -19.64 -7.07 1.93
CA ASP A 24 -18.84 -7.54 0.79
C ASP A 24 -17.98 -6.42 0.18
N ILE A 25 -16.70 -6.73 -0.07
CA ILE A 25 -15.77 -5.82 -0.73
C ILE A 25 -16.11 -5.76 -2.22
N ASN A 26 -16.99 -4.83 -2.56
CA ASN A 26 -17.24 -4.39 -3.92
C ASN A 26 -16.54 -3.05 -4.19
N PHE A 27 -16.57 -2.58 -5.44
CA PHE A 27 -15.89 -1.35 -5.83
C PHE A 27 -16.31 -0.12 -5.01
N THR A 28 -17.61 0.02 -4.71
CA THR A 28 -18.12 1.11 -3.89
C THR A 28 -17.58 1.04 -2.46
N MET A 29 -17.59 -0.15 -1.85
CA MET A 29 -17.04 -0.36 -0.52
C MET A 29 -15.54 -0.02 -0.45
N PHE A 30 -14.78 -0.41 -1.47
CA PHE A 30 -13.37 -0.04 -1.58
C PHE A 30 -13.16 1.47 -1.58
N LEU A 31 -13.93 2.21 -2.40
CA LEU A 31 -13.85 3.68 -2.45
C LEU A 31 -14.24 4.34 -1.13
N THR A 32 -15.25 3.79 -0.43
CA THR A 32 -15.66 4.28 0.89
C THR A 32 -14.54 4.12 1.91
N LEU A 33 -13.96 2.91 2.03
CA LEU A 33 -12.83 2.66 2.94
C LEU A 33 -11.61 3.53 2.60
N PHE A 34 -11.32 3.72 1.31
CA PHE A 34 -10.23 4.59 0.88
C PHE A 34 -10.51 6.06 1.21
N GLY A 35 -11.75 6.52 1.03
CA GLY A 35 -12.20 7.87 1.36
C GLY A 35 -12.12 8.19 2.84
N GLU A 36 -12.42 7.24 3.71
CA GLU A 36 -12.29 7.39 5.16
C GLU A 36 -10.82 7.47 5.60
N LYS A 37 -9.94 6.70 4.93
CA LYS A 37 -8.49 6.71 5.19
C LYS A 37 -7.74 7.85 4.49
N LEU A 38 -8.40 8.66 3.66
CA LEU A 38 -7.80 9.78 2.91
C LEU A 38 -7.64 11.08 3.73
N THR A 39 -7.88 11.06 5.04
CA THR A 39 -7.82 12.26 5.86
C THR A 39 -6.45 12.44 6.53
N GLY A 40 -5.80 13.58 6.26
CA GLY A 40 -4.50 13.92 6.82
C GLY A 40 -3.31 13.47 5.96
N THR A 41 -2.11 13.73 6.46
CA THR A 41 -0.84 13.22 5.93
C THR A 41 -0.34 12.13 6.86
N ASP A 42 0.12 11.02 6.30
CA ASP A 42 0.78 9.97 7.07
C ASP A 42 2.00 10.53 7.84
N PRO A 43 2.34 9.94 9.00
CA PRO A 43 3.56 10.27 9.72
C PRO A 43 4.82 10.20 8.84
N GLU A 44 5.81 11.06 9.11
CA GLU A 44 7.04 11.15 8.31
C GLU A 44 7.78 9.80 8.20
N ASP A 45 7.80 9.02 9.28
CA ASP A 45 8.41 7.70 9.33
C ASP A 45 7.68 6.70 8.42
N VAL A 46 6.35 6.76 8.35
CA VAL A 46 5.55 5.92 7.45
C VAL A 46 5.86 6.26 5.99
N ILE A 47 5.92 7.55 5.66
CA ILE A 47 6.27 8.01 4.30
C ILE A 47 7.69 7.58 3.93
N LYS A 48 8.66 7.72 4.84
CA LYS A 48 10.05 7.27 4.62
C LYS A 48 10.13 5.77 4.43
N ASN A 49 9.44 4.98 5.25
CA ASN A 49 9.41 3.52 5.12
C ASN A 49 8.77 3.08 3.80
N ALA A 50 7.71 3.75 3.34
CA ALA A 50 7.10 3.50 2.04
C ALA A 50 8.08 3.83 0.91
N PHE A 51 8.78 4.95 0.97
CA PHE A 51 9.80 5.30 -0.02
C PHE A 51 10.96 4.29 -0.03
N MET A 52 11.46 3.88 1.14
CA MET A 52 12.50 2.86 1.27
C MET A 52 12.09 1.52 0.68
N SER A 53 10.80 1.17 0.68
CA SER A 53 10.33 -0.06 0.04
C SER A 53 10.51 -0.07 -1.49
N LEU A 54 10.71 1.10 -2.10
CA LEU A 54 10.97 1.28 -3.53
C LEU A 54 12.45 1.56 -3.85
N ASP A 55 13.26 1.85 -2.83
CA ASP A 55 14.69 2.17 -2.90
C ASP A 55 15.52 0.95 -2.48
N GLU A 56 15.57 -0.06 -3.36
CA GLU A 56 16.19 -1.36 -3.06
C GLU A 56 17.69 -1.28 -2.70
N ASP A 57 18.41 -0.25 -3.19
CA ASP A 57 19.84 -0.05 -2.92
C ASP A 57 20.12 0.91 -1.74
N GLY A 58 19.07 1.50 -1.16
CA GLY A 58 19.17 2.42 -0.04
C GLY A 58 19.92 3.71 -0.37
N SER A 59 19.95 4.11 -1.64
CA SER A 59 20.66 5.31 -2.11
C SER A 59 19.98 6.62 -1.72
N GLY A 60 18.73 6.55 -1.23
CA GLY A 60 17.85 7.69 -1.01
C GLY A 60 17.28 8.24 -2.31
N LYS A 61 17.37 7.51 -3.42
CA LYS A 61 16.91 7.91 -4.76
C LYS A 61 16.22 6.73 -5.44
N ILE A 62 15.19 7.03 -6.24
CA ILE A 62 14.53 6.04 -7.09
C ILE A 62 14.72 6.50 -8.53
N SER A 63 15.06 5.59 -9.44
CA SER A 63 15.17 5.93 -10.87
C SER A 63 13.79 6.20 -11.46
N ASP A 64 13.72 7.15 -12.40
CA ASP A 64 12.47 7.51 -13.09
C ASP A 64 11.87 6.29 -13.78
N GLU A 65 12.70 5.52 -14.49
CA GLU A 65 12.28 4.33 -15.22
C GLU A 65 11.65 3.29 -14.27
N ARG A 66 12.27 3.05 -13.11
CA ARG A 66 11.76 2.09 -12.11
C ARG A 66 10.45 2.57 -11.49
N LEU A 67 10.40 3.84 -11.09
CA LEU A 67 9.19 4.43 -10.53
C LEU A 67 8.04 4.35 -11.53
N ARG A 68 8.33 4.60 -12.81
CA ARG A 68 7.36 4.53 -13.90
C ARG A 68 6.82 3.12 -14.12
N GLU A 69 7.68 2.11 -14.12
CA GLU A 69 7.26 0.70 -14.19
C GLU A 69 6.34 0.35 -13.01
N LEU A 70 6.72 0.72 -11.79
CA LEU A 70 5.95 0.41 -10.58
C LEU A 70 4.57 1.07 -10.54
N LEU A 71 4.41 2.25 -11.13
CA LEU A 71 3.14 3.00 -11.13
C LEU A 71 2.23 2.67 -12.32
N MET A 72 2.75 2.04 -13.38
CA MET A 72 1.99 1.74 -14.60
C MET A 72 1.63 0.25 -14.76
N THR A 73 2.05 -0.60 -13.84
CA THR A 73 1.76 -2.05 -13.87
C THR A 73 0.85 -2.45 -12.72
#